data_AF-A0A7S8CAN5-F1
#
_entry.id   AF-A0A7S8CAN5-F1
#
_cell.length_a   1.000
_cell.length_b   1.000
_cell.length_c   1.000
_cell.angle_alpha   90.00
_cell.angle_beta   90.00
_cell.angle_gamma   90.00
#
_symmetry.space_group_name_H-M   'P 1'
#
loop_
_entity.id
_entity.type
_entity.pdbx_description
1 polymer ?
#
loop_
_entity_poly.entity_id
_entity_poly.type
_entity_poly.pdbx_seq_one_letter_code
_entity_poly.pdbx_strand_id
1 'polypeptide(L)'
;MNNSELRLLRYLFIDQFVVKRGVKKEQQTTEYAQVTERILHFSSPSPATPFEENITYTVFDLETTGFYPHMGDEVLSIGAVKVKDGQVLKSQQFYEVVKPFGKVSSFIKKLTGLTEDELGNGISFSEALNRFLEFAEGQY
;
A
#
# COMPACT_ATOMS: atom_id res chain seq x y z
N MET A 1 8.68 25.53 19.40
CA MET A 1 8.70 24.66 18.21
C MET A 1 7.48 23.77 18.27
N ASN A 2 6.61 23.80 17.26
CA ASN A 2 5.36 23.03 17.27
C ASN A 2 5.55 21.60 16.72
N ASN A 3 4.52 20.75 16.83
CA ASN A 3 4.59 19.36 16.35
C ASN A 3 4.87 19.26 14.83
N SER A 4 4.43 20.23 14.04
CA SER A 4 4.68 20.27 12.60
C SER A 4 6.16 20.58 12.28
N GLU A 5 6.77 21.52 13.01
CA GLU A 5 8.19 21.85 12.89
C GLU A 5 9.08 20.69 13.35
N LEU A 6 8.72 20.03 14.45
CA LEU A 6 9.39 18.82 14.93
C LEU A 6 9.30 17.66 13.92
N ARG A 7 8.13 17.46 13.29
CA ARG A 7 7.96 16.46 12.22
C ARG A 7 8.82 16.79 11.02
N LEU A 8 8.88 18.06 10.61
CA LEU A 8 9.70 18.49 9.48
C LEU A 8 11.20 18.28 9.74
N LEU A 9 11.68 18.61 10.95
CA LEU A 9 13.07 18.37 11.33
C LEU A 9 13.40 16.87 11.38
N ARG A 10 12.55 16.06 12.02
CA ARG A 10 12.71 14.59 12.04
C ARG A 10 12.77 14.04 10.61
N TYR A 11 11.91 14.55 9.73
CA TYR A 11 11.91 14.18 8.33
C TYR A 11 13.23 14.50 7.61
N LEU A 12 13.69 15.76 7.71
CA LEU A 12 14.90 16.24 7.04
C LEU A 12 16.16 15.49 7.48
N PHE A 13 16.23 15.09 8.76
CA PHE A 13 17.43 14.49 9.34
C PHE A 13 17.40 12.97 9.46
N ILE A 14 16.22 12.34 9.53
CA ILE A 14 16.09 10.92 9.88
C ILE A 14 15.22 10.18 8.85
N ASP A 15 13.95 10.55 8.72
CA ASP A 15 12.99 9.70 8.00
C ASP A 15 13.36 9.58 6.51
N GLN A 16 13.78 10.68 5.85
CA GLN A 16 14.28 10.61 4.46
C GLN A 16 15.38 9.58 4.26
N PHE A 17 16.31 9.52 5.20
CA PHE A 17 17.49 8.68 5.08
C PHE A 17 17.16 7.21 5.28
N VAL A 18 16.30 6.92 6.27
CA VAL A 18 15.79 5.57 6.53
C VAL A 18 15.01 5.08 5.32
N VAL A 19 14.06 5.86 4.82
CA VAL A 19 13.23 5.51 3.66
C VAL A 19 14.08 5.34 2.41
N LYS A 20 14.97 6.30 2.08
CA LYS A 20 15.86 6.17 0.91
C LYS A 20 16.71 4.91 0.95
N ARG A 21 17.20 4.52 2.14
CA ARG A 21 17.96 3.27 2.32
C ARG A 21 17.07 2.04 2.17
N GLY A 22 15.87 2.07 2.73
CA GLY A 22 14.87 1.01 2.59
C GLY A 22 14.50 0.77 1.14
N VAL A 23 14.07 1.83 0.45
CA VAL A 23 13.74 1.82 -0.98
C VAL A 23 14.90 1.29 -1.81
N LYS A 24 16.15 1.75 -1.57
CA LYS A 24 17.30 1.25 -2.33
C LYS A 24 17.55 -0.25 -2.13
N LYS A 25 17.23 -0.80 -0.96
CA LYS A 25 17.30 -2.25 -0.71
C LYS A 25 16.17 -2.98 -1.41
N GLU A 26 14.95 -2.47 -1.30
CA GLU A 26 13.77 -3.06 -1.94
C GLU A 26 13.88 -3.07 -3.47
N GLN A 27 14.46 -2.03 -4.06
CA GLN A 27 14.76 -1.94 -5.50
C GLN A 27 15.68 -3.05 -6.04
N GLN A 28 16.38 -3.77 -5.16
CA GLN A 28 17.24 -4.90 -5.54
C GLN A 28 16.52 -6.24 -5.43
N THR A 29 15.26 -6.26 -4.97
CA THR A 29 14.47 -7.47 -4.78
C THR A 29 13.79 -7.91 -6.07
N THR A 30 13.46 -9.19 -6.16
CA THR A 30 12.74 -9.74 -7.31
C THR A 30 11.31 -9.23 -7.37
N GLU A 31 10.66 -9.08 -6.21
CA GLU A 31 9.30 -8.59 -6.05
C GLU A 31 9.16 -7.17 -6.61
N TYR A 32 10.13 -6.29 -6.31
CA TYR A 32 10.16 -4.94 -6.87
C TYR A 32 10.30 -4.94 -8.40
N ALA A 33 11.18 -5.79 -8.94
CA ALA A 33 11.34 -5.90 -10.39
C ALA A 33 10.05 -6.40 -11.06
N GLN A 34 9.41 -7.43 -10.50
CA GLN A 34 8.15 -7.99 -11.01
C GLN A 34 7.03 -6.95 -11.02
N VAL A 35 6.84 -6.21 -9.92
CA VAL A 35 5.74 -5.23 -9.84
C VAL A 35 5.97 -4.06 -10.79
N THR A 36 7.22 -3.62 -10.94
CA THR A 36 7.59 -2.56 -11.88
C THR A 36 7.27 -2.96 -13.30
N GLU A 37 7.65 -4.18 -13.71
CA GLU A 37 7.33 -4.72 -15.04
C GLU A 37 5.82 -4.79 -15.28
N ARG A 38 5.04 -5.29 -14.29
CA ARG A 38 3.57 -5.34 -14.40
C ARG A 38 2.95 -3.96 -14.59
N ILE A 39 3.40 -2.97 -13.82
CA ILE A 39 2.89 -1.59 -13.92
C ILE A 39 3.25 -0.97 -15.27
N LEU A 40 4.48 -1.17 -15.77
CA LEU A 40 4.91 -0.62 -17.05
C LEU A 40 4.11 -1.17 -18.24
N HIS A 41 3.64 -2.42 -18.14
CA HIS A 41 2.84 -3.08 -19.16
C HIS A 41 1.32 -2.95 -18.92
N PHE A 42 0.90 -2.29 -17.84
CA PHE A 42 -0.50 -2.13 -17.51
C PHE A 42 -1.20 -1.24 -18.56
N SER A 43 -2.10 -1.85 -19.33
CA SER A 43 -2.94 -1.15 -20.29
C SER A 43 -4.22 -0.71 -19.61
N SER A 44 -4.40 0.59 -19.42
CA SER A 44 -5.65 1.12 -18.88
C SER A 44 -6.80 0.85 -19.87
N PRO A 45 -7.97 0.36 -19.41
CA PRO A 45 -9.14 0.29 -20.28
C PRO A 45 -9.49 1.70 -20.77
N SER A 46 -10.01 1.79 -21.99
CA SER A 46 -10.44 3.07 -22.55
C SER A 46 -11.50 3.72 -21.64
N PRO A 47 -11.37 5.00 -21.26
CA PRO A 47 -12.28 5.68 -20.32
C PRO A 47 -13.73 5.80 -20.83
N ALA A 48 -13.99 5.39 -22.08
CA ALA A 48 -15.31 5.34 -22.68
C ALA A 48 -16.05 4.00 -22.46
N THR A 49 -15.50 3.05 -21.68
CA THR A 49 -16.21 1.81 -21.34
C THR A 49 -17.41 2.14 -20.45
N PRO A 50 -18.65 1.98 -20.94
CA PRO A 50 -19.83 2.16 -20.10
C PRO A 50 -19.77 1.15 -18.95
N PHE A 51 -20.27 1.54 -17.77
CA PHE A 51 -20.52 0.56 -16.70
C PHE A 51 -21.56 -0.44 -17.22
N GLU A 52 -21.10 -1.59 -17.67
CA GLU A 52 -21.98 -2.67 -18.12
C GLU A 52 -22.81 -3.18 -16.94
N GLU A 53 -24.07 -3.53 -17.21
CA GLU A 53 -24.85 -4.35 -16.30
C GLU A 53 -24.10 -5.69 -16.15
N ASN A 54 -23.63 -6.02 -14.95
CA ASN A 54 -22.70 -7.13 -14.60
C ASN A 54 -21.19 -6.83 -14.50
N ILE A 55 -20.80 -5.60 -14.15
CA ILE A 55 -19.39 -5.32 -13.79
C ILE A 55 -18.98 -5.98 -12.45
N THR A 56 -17.79 -6.56 -12.43
CA THR A 56 -17.07 -6.91 -11.21
C THR A 56 -15.90 -5.95 -11.03
N TYR A 57 -15.79 -5.34 -9.87
CA TYR A 57 -14.72 -4.38 -9.55
C TYR A 57 -14.15 -4.64 -8.17
N THR A 58 -12.94 -4.12 -7.96
CA THR A 58 -12.24 -4.21 -6.67
C THR A 58 -12.35 -2.87 -5.97
N VAL A 59 -12.84 -2.86 -4.73
CA VAL A 59 -12.75 -1.70 -3.83
C VAL A 59 -11.62 -1.97 -2.85
N PHE A 60 -10.75 -0.99 -2.63
CA PHE A 60 -9.63 -1.12 -1.72
C PHE A 60 -9.44 0.14 -0.87
N ASP A 61 -8.76 -0.04 0.25
CA ASP A 61 -8.40 1.00 1.20
C ASP A 61 -6.96 0.78 1.70
N LEU A 62 -6.31 1.87 2.10
CA LEU A 62 -4.91 1.88 2.55
C LEU A 62 -4.80 2.53 3.92
N GLU A 63 -4.07 1.86 4.80
CA GLU A 63 -3.56 2.48 6.02
C GLU A 63 -2.13 2.96 5.79
N THR A 64 -1.78 4.14 6.30
CA THR A 64 -0.48 4.77 6.02
C THR A 64 0.07 5.47 7.26
N THR A 65 1.37 5.78 7.26
CA THR A 65 1.94 6.65 8.31
C THR A 65 1.56 8.13 8.13
N GLY A 66 0.98 8.49 6.99
CA GLY A 66 0.55 9.84 6.62
C GLY A 66 0.33 9.97 5.10
N PHE A 67 0.09 11.19 4.62
CA PHE A 67 -0.34 11.46 3.24
C PHE A 67 0.77 11.96 2.30
N TYR A 68 2.02 12.04 2.75
CA TYR A 68 3.11 12.66 1.99
C TYR A 68 4.19 11.61 1.64
N PRO A 69 4.02 10.80 0.59
CA PRO A 69 4.97 9.74 0.23
C PRO A 69 6.35 10.30 -0.17
N HIS A 70 6.37 11.47 -0.83
CA HIS A 70 7.63 12.19 -1.09
C HIS A 70 8.33 12.64 0.19
N MET A 71 7.58 12.73 1.30
CA MET A 71 8.10 12.99 2.63
C MET A 71 8.31 11.72 3.47
N GLY A 72 8.37 10.56 2.83
CA GLY A 72 8.68 9.30 3.48
C GLY A 72 7.53 8.71 4.29
N ASP A 73 6.29 9.16 4.09
CA ASP A 73 5.14 8.41 4.59
C ASP A 73 5.02 7.08 3.82
N GLU A 74 4.75 6.01 4.55
CA GLU A 74 4.74 4.63 4.06
C GLU A 74 3.33 4.02 4.13
N VAL A 75 3.03 3.08 3.24
CA VAL A 75 1.83 2.22 3.35
C VAL A 75 2.08 1.17 4.43
N LEU A 76 1.08 0.94 5.28
CA LEU A 76 1.11 0.02 6.41
C LEU A 76 0.20 -1.19 6.20
N SER A 77 -0.89 -1.06 5.46
CA SER A 77 -1.70 -2.20 5.02
C SER A 77 -2.50 -1.89 3.77
N ILE A 78 -2.88 -2.94 3.06
CA ILE A 78 -3.79 -2.89 1.92
C ILE A 78 -4.98 -3.80 2.24
N GLY A 79 -6.19 -3.25 2.31
CA GLY A 79 -7.42 -4.00 2.45
C GLY A 79 -8.25 -3.90 1.17
N ALA A 80 -8.82 -5.00 0.68
CA ALA A 80 -9.64 -4.97 -0.53
C ALA A 80 -10.74 -6.03 -0.55
N VAL A 81 -11.80 -5.76 -1.30
CA VAL A 81 -12.92 -6.67 -1.55
C VAL A 81 -13.35 -6.62 -3.01
N LYS A 82 -13.87 -7.75 -3.50
CA LYS A 82 -14.54 -7.79 -4.80
C LYS A 82 -16.01 -7.42 -4.64
N VAL A 83 -16.51 -6.63 -5.58
CA VAL A 83 -17.91 -6.22 -5.66
C VAL A 83 -18.44 -6.61 -7.02
N LYS A 84 -19.56 -7.32 -7.04
CA LYS A 84 -20.28 -7.72 -8.26
C LYS A 84 -21.74 -7.31 -8.10
N ASP A 85 -22.28 -6.61 -9.08
CA ASP A 85 -23.68 -6.15 -9.09
C ASP A 85 -24.04 -5.34 -7.83
N GLY A 86 -23.10 -4.51 -7.36
CA GLY A 86 -23.24 -3.71 -6.14
C GLY A 86 -23.19 -4.50 -4.83
N GLN A 87 -22.90 -5.80 -4.87
CA GLN A 87 -22.81 -6.66 -3.70
C GLN A 87 -21.38 -7.09 -3.42
N VAL A 88 -20.97 -6.99 -2.15
CA VAL A 88 -19.65 -7.44 -1.69
C VAL A 88 -19.58 -8.96 -1.68
N LEU A 89 -18.61 -9.51 -2.41
CA LEU A 89 -18.30 -10.94 -2.42
C LEU A 89 -17.47 -11.29 -1.18
N LYS A 90 -18.14 -11.64 -0.07
CA LYS A 90 -17.48 -11.89 1.23
C LYS A 90 -16.37 -12.97 1.21
N SER A 91 -16.44 -13.91 0.28
CA SER A 91 -15.41 -14.95 0.10
C SER A 91 -14.18 -14.46 -0.67
N GLN A 92 -14.22 -13.25 -1.24
CA GLN A 92 -13.16 -12.64 -2.04
C GLN A 92 -12.74 -11.33 -1.38
N GLN A 93 -11.98 -11.48 -0.30
CA GLN A 93 -11.37 -10.39 0.46
C GLN A 93 -9.85 -10.57 0.48
N PHE A 94 -9.15 -9.45 0.58
CA PHE A 94 -7.72 -9.37 0.61
C PHE A 94 -7.31 -8.44 1.76
N TYR A 95 -6.30 -8.85 2.51
CA TYR A 95 -5.69 -8.00 3.53
C TYR A 95 -4.23 -8.38 3.70
N GLU A 96 -3.34 -7.41 3.57
CA GLU A 96 -1.91 -7.59 3.79
C GLU A 96 -1.35 -6.43 4.63
N VAL A 97 -0.49 -6.77 5.59
CA VAL A 97 0.25 -5.79 6.40
C VAL A 97 1.63 -5.60 5.79
N VAL A 98 2.00 -4.34 5.60
CA VAL A 98 3.28 -3.93 5.03
C VAL A 98 4.23 -3.56 6.16
N LYS A 99 5.44 -4.11 6.10
CA LYS A 99 6.51 -3.80 7.03
C LYS A 99 7.14 -2.45 6.68
N PRO A 100 7.01 -1.43 7.54
CA PRO A 100 7.62 -0.12 7.30
C PRO A 100 9.14 -0.21 7.46
N PHE A 101 9.86 0.65 6.74
CA PHE A 101 11.30 0.81 6.91
C PHE A 101 11.65 1.47 8.25
N GLY A 102 10.78 2.36 8.72
CA GLY A 102 10.95 3.14 9.94
C GLY A 102 10.05 2.71 11.10
N LYS A 103 10.23 3.40 12.24
CA LYS A 103 9.34 3.25 13.40
C LYS A 103 8.03 4.00 13.16
N VAL A 104 6.91 3.30 13.36
CA VAL A 104 5.57 3.88 13.35
C VAL A 104 5.27 4.50 14.72
N SER A 105 4.75 5.73 14.72
CA SER A 105 4.41 6.41 15.97
C SER A 105 3.28 5.70 16.71
N SER A 106 3.21 5.85 18.04
CA SER A 106 2.09 5.33 18.83
C SER A 106 0.73 5.90 18.41
N PHE A 107 0.70 7.16 17.97
CA PHE A 107 -0.50 7.79 17.42
C PHE A 107 -1.00 7.06 16.18
N ILE A 108 -0.12 6.80 15.21
CA ILE A 108 -0.49 6.08 13.97
C ILE A 108 -0.92 4.65 14.30
N LYS A 109 -0.18 3.91 15.14
CA LYS A 109 -0.60 2.55 15.56
C LYS A 109 -1.98 2.54 16.22
N LYS A 110 -2.29 3.55 17.04
CA LYS A 110 -3.62 3.70 17.64
C LYS A 110 -4.69 4.04 16.60
N LEU A 111 -4.34 4.85 15.61
CA LEU A 111 -5.26 5.28 14.55
C LEU A 111 -5.61 4.15 13.60
N THR A 112 -4.61 3.39 13.15
CA THR A 112 -4.77 2.28 12.19
C THR A 112 -5.14 0.96 12.85
N GLY A 113 -4.94 0.84 14.17
CA GLY A 113 -5.17 -0.40 14.92
C GLY A 113 -4.05 -1.44 14.80
N LEU A 114 -3.02 -1.18 13.99
CA LEU A 114 -1.90 -2.10 13.77
C LEU A 114 -0.96 -2.16 14.97
N THR A 115 -0.64 -3.38 15.40
CA THR A 115 0.30 -3.65 16.47
C THR A 115 1.75 -3.61 15.97
N GLU A 116 2.70 -3.44 16.89
CA GLU A 116 4.13 -3.50 16.56
C GLU A 116 4.53 -4.87 16.00
N ASP A 117 3.87 -5.95 16.47
CA ASP A 117 4.15 -7.31 16.01
C ASP A 117 3.66 -7.53 14.58
N GLU A 118 2.44 -7.11 14.25
CA GLU A 118 1.91 -7.16 12.88
C GLU A 118 2.80 -6.37 11.91
N LEU A 119 3.21 -5.16 12.29
CA LEU A 119 4.12 -4.34 11.48
C LEU A 119 5.52 -4.97 11.35
N GLY A 120 6.01 -5.62 12.40
CA GLY A 120 7.31 -6.29 12.41
C GLY A 120 7.35 -7.55 11.53
N ASN A 121 6.21 -8.24 11.44
CA ASN A 121 6.00 -9.49 10.69
C ASN A 121 5.39 -9.28 9.30
N GLY A 122 5.02 -8.04 8.94
CA GLY A 122 4.51 -7.69 7.63
C GLY A 122 5.49 -8.01 6.49
N ILE A 123 4.95 -8.06 5.27
CA ILE A 123 5.72 -8.28 4.03
C ILE A 123 6.23 -6.95 3.45
N SER A 124 7.09 -7.01 2.43
CA SER A 124 7.53 -5.79 1.75
C SER A 124 6.39 -5.12 0.98
N PHE A 125 6.50 -3.82 0.70
CA PHE A 125 5.47 -3.10 -0.05
C PHE A 125 5.31 -3.65 -1.46
N SER A 126 6.42 -3.98 -2.13
CA SER A 126 6.45 -4.56 -3.47
C SER A 126 5.76 -5.92 -3.52
N GLU A 127 5.98 -6.76 -2.50
CA GLU A 127 5.31 -8.04 -2.37
C GLU A 127 3.80 -7.87 -2.15
N ALA A 128 3.40 -7.01 -1.21
CA ALA A 128 2.00 -6.72 -0.94
C ALA A 128 1.28 -6.17 -2.18
N LEU A 129 1.93 -5.26 -2.92
CA LEU A 129 1.40 -4.68 -4.14
C LEU A 129 1.26 -5.73 -5.26
N ASN A 130 2.22 -6.64 -5.42
CA ASN A 130 2.08 -7.75 -6.37
C ASN A 130 0.87 -8.63 -6.05
N ARG A 131 0.73 -9.07 -4.79
CA ARG A 131 -0.40 -9.89 -4.34
C ARG A 131 -1.72 -9.14 -4.49
N PHE A 132 -1.75 -7.85 -4.19
CA PHE A 132 -2.93 -7.01 -4.40
C PHE A 132 -3.29 -6.91 -5.88
N LEU A 133 -2.32 -6.69 -6.77
CA LEU A 133 -2.57 -6.62 -8.21
C LEU A 133 -3.06 -7.97 -8.76
N GLU A 134 -2.53 -9.10 -8.28
CA GLU A 134 -3.05 -10.44 -8.59
C GLU A 134 -4.49 -10.62 -8.12
N PHE A 135 -4.81 -10.18 -6.90
CA PHE A 135 -6.18 -10.17 -6.41
C PHE A 135 -7.08 -9.24 -7.23
N ALA A 136 -6.58 -8.07 -7.64
CA ALA A 136 -7.34 -7.06 -8.36
C ALA A 136 -7.59 -7.45 -9.82
N GLU A 137 -6.65 -8.17 -10.45
CA GLU A 137 -6.85 -8.80 -11.75
C GLU A 137 -8.02 -9.80 -11.67
N GLY A 138 -8.99 -9.64 -12.56
CA GLY A 138 -10.13 -10.55 -12.65
C GLY A 138 -9.74 -11.81 -13.40
N GLN A 139 -9.87 -12.97 -12.76
CA GLN A 139 -10.23 -14.18 -13.50
C GLN A 139 -11.71 -14.04 -13.87
N TYR A 140 -11.98 -13.71 -15.14
CA TYR A 140 -13.32 -13.71 -15.72
C TYR A 140 -13.60 -15.04 -16.40
#